data_AF-A0A241VRS3-F1
#
_entry.id   AF-A0A241VRS3-F1
#
_cell.length_a   1.000
_cell.length_b   1.000
_cell.length_c   1.000
_cell.angle_alpha   90.00
_cell.angle_beta   90.00
_cell.angle_gamma   90.00
#
_symmetry.space_group_name_H-M   'P 1'
#
loop_
_entity.id
_entity.type
_entity.pdbx_description
1 polymer ?
#
loop_
_entity_poly.entity_id
_entity_poly.type
_entity_poly.pdbx_seq_one_letter_code
_entity_poly.pdbx_strand_id
1 'polypeptide(L)'
;MRNEQTQALISEIEAEHYDVGNPTSSKKNHCENSHTAIKVINGGVNRGTYVVEDLVYSYAMWISAKFHLIVIRAYKMLVMQWKINDRKSISPEQQALLHEIVDRRSKGERKIYAEMWSRHNRHFKIPRYAELLAIHFPEAIHYLETMELKAKTPVKQDDLVQMDKNYHNNVQGLAWHMLWIREWWRQFGEPLRALSPNMASAINDHFTDGAMFAFHFIDKEYLKRQHERFEYYQWHLSCTERMALEYRRK
;
A
#
# COMPACT_ATOMS: atom_id res chain seq x y z
N MET A 1 -43.75 -50.74 7.95
CA MET A 1 -42.66 -49.96 7.31
C MET A 1 -43.13 -48.67 6.61
N ARG A 2 -44.05 -48.69 5.62
CA ARG A 2 -44.38 -47.47 4.85
C ARG A 2 -45.36 -46.50 5.53
N ASN A 3 -46.35 -47.04 6.24
CA ASN A 3 -47.24 -46.21 7.07
C ASN A 3 -46.45 -45.55 8.21
N GLU A 4 -45.50 -46.28 8.78
CA GLU A 4 -44.57 -45.76 9.81
C GLU A 4 -43.73 -44.59 9.29
N GLN A 5 -43.22 -44.64 8.05
CA GLN A 5 -42.46 -43.52 7.47
C GLN A 5 -43.31 -42.25 7.28
N THR A 6 -44.55 -42.39 6.82
CA THR A 6 -45.46 -41.24 6.67
C THR A 6 -45.88 -40.69 8.02
N GLN A 7 -46.14 -41.54 9.01
CA GLN A 7 -46.44 -41.13 10.38
C GLN A 7 -45.27 -40.41 11.03
N ALA A 8 -44.05 -40.93 10.87
CA ALA A 8 -42.83 -40.27 11.38
C ALA A 8 -42.62 -38.89 10.75
N LEU A 9 -42.84 -38.75 9.44
CA LEU A 9 -42.75 -37.46 8.75
C LEU A 9 -43.80 -36.46 9.25
N ILE A 10 -45.05 -36.91 9.46
CA ILE A 10 -46.10 -36.07 10.04
C ILE A 10 -45.69 -35.57 11.42
N SER A 11 -45.16 -36.46 12.27
CA SER A 11 -44.68 -36.07 13.60
C SER A 11 -43.53 -35.06 13.56
N GLU A 12 -42.59 -35.19 12.62
CA GLU A 12 -41.48 -34.23 12.46
C GLU A 12 -42.00 -32.85 12.03
N ILE A 13 -42.89 -32.80 11.04
CA ILE A 13 -43.48 -31.55 10.54
C ILE A 13 -44.27 -30.85 11.65
N GLU A 14 -45.07 -31.59 12.40
CA GLU A 14 -45.85 -31.03 13.52
C GLU A 14 -44.95 -30.54 14.67
N ALA A 15 -43.75 -31.12 14.84
CA ALA A 15 -42.77 -30.69 15.83
C ALA A 15 -42.00 -29.43 15.40
N GLU A 16 -41.53 -29.33 14.15
CA GLU A 16 -40.79 -28.16 13.63
C GLU A 16 -41.66 -26.87 13.65
N HIS A 17 -42.97 -27.00 13.44
CA HIS A 17 -43.92 -25.88 13.47
C HIS A 17 -44.27 -25.37 14.88
N TYR A 18 -43.78 -26.00 15.95
CA TYR A 18 -44.03 -25.59 17.33
C TYR A 18 -43.10 -24.45 17.80
N ASP A 19 -41.97 -24.20 17.11
CA ASP A 19 -40.90 -23.32 17.61
C ASP A 19 -40.64 -22.04 16.79
N VAL A 20 -41.59 -21.64 15.94
CA VAL A 20 -41.57 -20.31 15.28
C VAL A 20 -42.56 -19.37 15.98
N GLY A 21 -42.46 -19.30 17.31
CA GLY A 21 -43.13 -18.31 18.15
C GLY A 21 -42.19 -17.16 18.48
N ASN A 22 -42.22 -16.10 17.67
CA ASN A 22 -41.64 -14.80 18.01
C ASN A 22 -42.12 -14.36 19.42
N PRO A 23 -41.25 -13.98 20.40
CA PRO A 23 -41.67 -13.79 21.79
C PRO A 23 -42.56 -12.57 22.05
N THR A 24 -42.84 -11.75 21.04
CA THR A 24 -43.57 -10.49 21.20
C THR A 24 -44.74 -10.41 20.24
N SER A 25 -45.84 -11.13 20.53
CA SER A 25 -47.19 -10.66 20.22
C SER A 25 -48.22 -11.53 20.93
N SER A 26 -48.52 -11.11 22.16
CA SER A 26 -49.84 -11.29 22.77
C SER A 26 -50.91 -10.79 21.80
N LYS A 27 -51.69 -11.71 21.22
CA LYS A 27 -53.12 -11.58 20.95
C LYS A 27 -53.71 -12.90 20.47
N LYS A 28 -54.62 -13.44 21.30
CA LYS A 28 -55.54 -14.53 20.99
C LYS A 28 -56.20 -14.29 19.63
N ASN A 29 -55.92 -15.16 18.66
CA ASN A 29 -56.77 -15.36 17.49
C ASN A 29 -57.03 -16.87 17.39
N HIS A 30 -58.29 -17.26 17.53
CA HIS A 30 -58.73 -18.62 17.21
C HIS A 30 -58.44 -18.91 15.74
N CYS A 31 -57.38 -19.68 15.47
CA CYS A 31 -57.27 -20.44 14.23
C CYS A 31 -56.76 -21.84 14.58
N GLU A 32 -57.68 -22.77 14.79
CA GLU A 32 -57.40 -24.17 15.17
C GLU A 32 -56.75 -25.00 14.04
N ASN A 33 -56.09 -24.38 13.05
CA ASN A 33 -55.66 -25.05 11.82
C ASN A 33 -54.31 -24.57 11.24
N SER A 34 -53.52 -23.78 11.96
CA SER A 34 -52.20 -23.34 11.49
C SER A 34 -51.07 -24.34 11.77
N HIS A 35 -51.36 -25.47 12.40
CA HIS A 35 -50.35 -26.39 12.96
C HIS A 35 -50.60 -27.88 12.67
N THR A 36 -51.57 -28.24 11.82
CA THR A 36 -51.91 -29.65 11.52
C THR A 36 -51.39 -30.04 10.15
N ALA A 37 -50.60 -31.12 10.07
CA ALA A 37 -50.04 -31.60 8.80
C ALA A 37 -51.13 -32.11 7.84
N ILE A 38 -52.27 -32.55 8.40
CA ILE A 38 -53.44 -33.05 7.68
C ILE A 38 -54.70 -32.39 8.22
N LYS A 39 -55.55 -31.87 7.33
CA LYS A 39 -56.84 -31.27 7.65
C LYS A 39 -57.95 -31.89 6.83
N VAL A 40 -58.91 -32.51 7.51
CA VAL A 40 -60.07 -33.16 6.87
C VAL A 40 -61.31 -32.29 7.05
N ILE A 41 -61.98 -31.95 5.95
CA ILE A 41 -63.24 -31.20 5.94
C ILE A 41 -64.36 -32.10 5.38
N ASN A 42 -65.30 -32.48 6.24
CA ASN A 42 -66.34 -33.47 5.95
C ASN A 42 -67.67 -32.87 5.43
N GLY A 43 -67.79 -31.54 5.27
CA GLY A 43 -69.04 -30.88 4.86
C GLY A 43 -68.84 -29.53 4.17
N GLY A 44 -69.87 -29.07 3.46
CA GLY A 44 -69.86 -27.81 2.70
C GLY A 44 -69.22 -27.92 1.31
N VAL A 45 -69.00 -26.76 0.67
CA VAL A 45 -68.46 -26.66 -0.70
C VAL A 45 -66.98 -27.05 -0.77
N ASN A 46 -66.21 -26.83 0.29
CA ASN A 46 -64.76 -27.10 0.38
C ASN A 46 -64.45 -28.42 1.09
N ARG A 47 -65.25 -29.47 0.83
CA ARG A 47 -65.02 -30.81 1.38
C ARG A 47 -63.76 -31.44 0.77
N GLY A 48 -62.97 -32.12 1.60
CA GLY A 48 -61.75 -32.77 1.15
C GLY A 48 -60.74 -32.97 2.27
N THR A 49 -59.67 -33.70 1.95
CA THR A 49 -58.48 -33.81 2.81
C THR A 49 -57.39 -32.91 2.23
N TYR A 50 -56.93 -31.98 3.03
CA TYR A 50 -55.88 -31.04 2.72
C TYR A 50 -54.63 -31.44 3.50
N VAL A 51 -53.48 -31.33 2.87
CA VAL A 51 -52.19 -31.69 3.47
C VAL A 51 -51.19 -30.58 3.20
N VAL A 52 -50.17 -30.49 4.06
CA VAL A 52 -49.05 -29.56 3.86
C VAL A 52 -48.21 -29.93 2.64
N GLU A 53 -47.55 -28.92 2.07
CA GLU A 53 -46.76 -29.04 0.85
C GLU A 53 -45.69 -30.15 0.91
N ASP A 54 -45.04 -30.31 2.07
CA ASP A 54 -44.00 -31.32 2.28
C ASP A 54 -44.53 -32.76 2.18
N LEU A 55 -45.78 -33.00 2.62
CA LEU A 55 -46.44 -34.30 2.44
C LEU A 55 -46.79 -34.53 0.96
N VAL A 56 -47.17 -33.48 0.23
CA VAL A 56 -47.40 -33.57 -1.22
C VAL A 56 -46.09 -33.92 -1.95
N TYR A 57 -44.97 -33.30 -1.57
CA TYR A 57 -43.66 -33.61 -2.15
C TYR A 57 -43.19 -35.02 -1.81
N SER A 58 -43.33 -35.45 -0.55
CA SER A 58 -43.02 -36.82 -0.13
C SER A 58 -43.84 -37.85 -0.94
N TYR A 59 -45.13 -37.58 -1.13
CA TYR A 59 -46.00 -38.42 -1.95
C TYR A 59 -45.58 -38.42 -3.43
N ALA A 60 -45.26 -37.25 -4.01
CA ALA A 60 -44.80 -37.13 -5.39
C ALA A 60 -43.48 -37.87 -5.62
N MET A 61 -42.56 -37.82 -4.66
CA MET A 61 -41.30 -38.58 -4.67
C MET A 61 -41.55 -40.09 -4.56
N TRP A 62 -42.61 -40.51 -3.88
CA TRP A 62 -42.97 -41.92 -3.78
C TRP A 62 -43.50 -42.46 -5.12
N ILE A 63 -44.45 -41.78 -5.76
CA ILE A 63 -45.08 -42.27 -6.99
C ILE A 63 -44.18 -42.12 -8.22
N SER A 64 -43.24 -41.17 -8.21
CA SER A 64 -42.41 -40.83 -9.37
C SER A 64 -40.93 -40.93 -9.04
N ALA A 65 -40.28 -42.02 -9.48
CA ALA A 65 -38.83 -42.20 -9.36
C ALA A 65 -38.04 -41.08 -10.06
N LYS A 66 -38.55 -40.54 -11.18
CA LYS A 66 -37.93 -39.41 -11.88
C LYS A 66 -37.95 -38.15 -11.01
N PHE A 67 -39.06 -37.85 -10.35
CA PHE A 67 -39.18 -36.71 -9.45
C PHE A 67 -38.27 -36.89 -8.22
N HIS A 68 -38.26 -38.10 -7.64
CA HIS A 68 -37.36 -38.45 -6.53
C HIS A 68 -35.89 -38.14 -6.85
N LEU A 69 -35.40 -38.54 -8.03
CA LEU A 69 -34.02 -38.26 -8.45
C LEU A 69 -33.73 -36.76 -8.64
N ILE A 70 -34.71 -35.98 -9.10
CA ILE A 70 -34.59 -34.53 -9.23
C ILE A 70 -34.39 -33.89 -7.85
N VAL A 71 -35.20 -34.27 -6.86
CA VAL A 71 -35.08 -33.76 -5.48
C VAL A 71 -33.70 -34.10 -4.88
N ILE A 72 -33.24 -35.35 -5.02
CA ILE A 72 -31.91 -35.76 -4.54
C ILE A 72 -30.80 -34.91 -5.19
N ARG A 73 -30.89 -34.67 -6.51
CA ARG A 73 -29.89 -33.88 -7.24
C ARG A 73 -29.93 -32.41 -6.83
N ALA A 74 -31.11 -31.84 -6.67
CA ALA A 74 -31.30 -30.47 -6.20
C ALA A 74 -30.69 -30.28 -4.80
N TYR A 75 -30.94 -31.21 -3.88
CA TYR A 75 -30.33 -31.19 -2.54
C TYR A 75 -28.79 -31.27 -2.62
N LYS A 76 -28.24 -32.20 -3.42
CA LYS A 76 -26.79 -32.31 -3.62
C LYS A 76 -26.19 -31.00 -4.15
N MET A 77 -26.85 -30.37 -5.13
CA MET A 77 -26.41 -29.08 -5.67
C MET A 77 -26.45 -27.97 -4.62
N LEU A 78 -27.52 -27.90 -3.83
CA LEU A 78 -27.66 -26.92 -2.74
C LEU A 78 -26.56 -27.08 -1.69
N VAL A 79 -26.30 -28.31 -1.23
CA VAL A 79 -25.25 -28.60 -0.24
C VAL A 79 -23.86 -28.27 -0.80
N MET A 80 -23.59 -28.61 -2.06
CA MET A 80 -22.32 -28.23 -2.70
C MET A 80 -22.19 -26.72 -2.82
N GLN A 81 -23.26 -26.01 -3.16
CA GLN A 81 -23.28 -24.56 -3.21
C GLN A 81 -23.02 -23.93 -1.84
N TRP A 82 -23.59 -24.48 -0.76
CA TRP A 82 -23.31 -24.03 0.61
C TRP A 82 -21.85 -24.25 1.00
N LYS A 83 -21.26 -25.40 0.64
CA LYS A 83 -19.83 -25.65 0.87
C LYS A 83 -18.91 -24.68 0.14
N ILE A 84 -19.33 -24.16 -1.01
CA ILE A 84 -18.61 -23.15 -1.79
C ILE A 84 -18.86 -21.73 -1.23
N ASN A 85 -20.10 -21.46 -0.79
CA ASN A 85 -20.53 -20.17 -0.26
C ASN A 85 -20.19 -19.94 1.21
N ASP A 86 -19.75 -20.98 1.92
CA ASP A 86 -19.05 -20.85 3.20
C ASP A 86 -17.77 -20.08 2.91
N ARG A 87 -17.90 -18.75 2.93
CA ARG A 87 -16.86 -17.72 2.81
C ARG A 87 -15.94 -17.83 4.02
N LYS A 88 -15.31 -18.98 4.19
CA LYS A 88 -14.33 -19.22 5.23
C LYS A 88 -13.16 -18.32 4.91
N SER A 89 -12.98 -17.34 5.76
CA SER A 89 -11.76 -16.56 5.82
C SER A 89 -10.58 -17.50 6.09
N ILE A 90 -9.39 -17.06 5.71
CA ILE A 90 -8.16 -17.80 5.94
C ILE A 90 -7.96 -18.15 7.43
N SER A 91 -7.48 -19.36 7.67
CA SER A 91 -7.15 -19.85 9.02
C SER A 91 -5.99 -19.04 9.66
N PRO A 92 -5.83 -19.09 11.00
CA PRO A 92 -4.73 -18.41 11.68
C PRO A 92 -3.34 -18.83 11.18
N GLU A 93 -3.16 -20.11 10.83
CA GLU A 93 -1.91 -20.63 10.27
C GLU A 93 -1.61 -20.00 8.90
N GLN A 94 -2.63 -19.90 8.04
CA GLN A 94 -2.52 -19.22 6.75
C GLN A 94 -2.22 -17.73 6.90
N GLN A 95 -2.78 -17.07 7.91
CA GLN A 95 -2.47 -15.68 8.23
C GLN A 95 -0.99 -15.49 8.63
N ALA A 96 -0.45 -16.40 9.44
CA ALA A 96 0.95 -16.38 9.85
C ALA A 96 1.90 -16.51 8.64
N LEU A 97 1.57 -17.39 7.68
CA LEU A 97 2.37 -17.56 6.46
C LEU A 97 2.43 -16.27 5.61
N LEU A 98 1.30 -15.58 5.44
CA LEU A 98 1.29 -14.30 4.70
C LEU A 98 2.15 -13.25 5.41
N HIS A 99 2.11 -13.21 6.74
CA HIS A 99 2.97 -12.36 7.55
C HIS A 99 4.45 -12.67 7.36
N GLU A 100 4.83 -13.95 7.43
CA GLU A 100 6.22 -14.39 7.25
C GLU A 100 6.77 -13.97 5.87
N ILE A 101 5.97 -14.09 4.81
CA ILE A 101 6.37 -13.64 3.47
C ILE A 101 6.64 -12.14 3.44
N VAL A 102 5.76 -11.35 4.07
CA VAL A 102 5.91 -9.88 4.13
C VAL A 102 7.11 -9.49 4.98
N ASP A 103 7.32 -10.13 6.13
CA ASP A 103 8.49 -9.91 6.99
C ASP A 103 9.80 -10.19 6.23
N ARG A 104 9.88 -11.37 5.61
CA ARG A 104 11.04 -11.79 4.81
C ARG A 104 11.34 -10.83 3.66
N ARG A 105 10.33 -10.37 2.92
CA ARG A 105 10.52 -9.46 1.77
C ARG A 105 10.77 -8.02 2.19
N SER A 106 10.19 -7.57 3.30
CA SER A 106 10.36 -6.20 3.78
C SER A 106 11.75 -5.93 4.37
N LYS A 107 12.50 -6.98 4.74
CA LYS A 107 13.84 -6.86 5.34
C LYS A 107 13.88 -5.91 6.56
N GLY A 108 12.76 -5.79 7.28
CA GLY A 108 12.60 -4.88 8.42
C GLY A 108 12.28 -3.42 8.07
N GLU A 109 12.14 -3.07 6.79
CA GLU A 109 11.74 -1.73 6.37
C GLU A 109 10.23 -1.50 6.55
N ARG A 110 9.86 -0.64 7.50
CA ARG A 110 8.46 -0.30 7.80
C ARG A 110 7.69 0.24 6.60
N LYS A 111 8.34 0.97 5.69
CA LYS A 111 7.71 1.54 4.49
C LYS A 111 7.33 0.44 3.48
N ILE A 112 8.25 -0.49 3.22
CA ILE A 112 8.01 -1.64 2.35
C ILE A 112 6.90 -2.52 2.94
N TYR A 113 6.97 -2.78 4.25
CA TYR A 113 5.98 -3.56 4.97
C TYR A 113 4.56 -3.00 4.81
N ALA A 114 4.39 -1.69 5.03
CA ALA A 114 3.10 -1.01 4.86
C ALA A 114 2.62 -0.99 3.41
N GLU A 115 3.54 -0.80 2.44
CA GLU A 115 3.21 -0.86 1.01
C GLU A 115 2.68 -2.24 0.62
N MET A 116 3.34 -3.32 1.04
CA MET A 116 2.94 -4.69 0.71
C MET A 116 1.52 -4.99 1.18
N TRP A 117 1.19 -4.67 2.44
CA TRP A 117 -0.16 -4.89 2.97
C TRP A 117 -1.21 -4.01 2.30
N SER A 118 -0.90 -2.74 2.07
CA SER A 118 -1.84 -1.82 1.38
C SER A 118 -2.18 -2.30 -0.02
N ARG A 119 -1.17 -2.77 -0.77
CA ARG A 119 -1.35 -3.27 -2.15
C ARG A 119 -2.05 -4.62 -2.17
N HIS A 120 -1.68 -5.52 -1.27
CA HIS A 120 -2.36 -6.81 -1.09
C HIS A 120 -3.86 -6.61 -0.84
N ASN A 121 -4.23 -5.82 0.18
CA ASN A 121 -5.63 -5.57 0.53
C ASN A 121 -6.40 -4.94 -0.66
N ARG A 122 -5.78 -4.01 -1.39
CA ARG A 122 -6.37 -3.40 -2.58
C ARG A 122 -6.56 -4.40 -3.73
N HIS A 123 -5.62 -5.31 -3.94
CA HIS A 123 -5.69 -6.32 -5.00
C HIS A 123 -6.88 -7.27 -4.79
N PHE A 124 -7.06 -7.75 -3.55
CA PHE A 124 -8.17 -8.65 -3.18
C PHE A 124 -9.46 -7.93 -2.81
N LYS A 125 -9.48 -6.59 -2.84
CA LYS A 125 -10.63 -5.73 -2.48
C LYS A 125 -11.19 -6.04 -1.08
N ILE A 126 -10.28 -6.30 -0.14
CA ILE A 126 -10.60 -6.58 1.27
C ILE A 126 -10.12 -5.43 2.15
N PRO A 127 -10.83 -5.12 3.26
CA PRO A 127 -10.38 -4.09 4.18
C PRO A 127 -9.16 -4.55 4.98
N ARG A 128 -9.07 -5.85 5.32
CA ARG A 128 -7.99 -6.45 6.10
C ARG A 128 -7.62 -7.81 5.53
N TYR A 129 -6.35 -8.17 5.57
CA TYR A 129 -5.86 -9.45 5.05
C TYR A 129 -6.50 -10.67 5.75
N ALA A 130 -6.89 -10.54 7.03
CA ALA A 130 -7.56 -11.60 7.78
C ALA A 130 -8.95 -11.96 7.22
N GLU A 131 -9.56 -11.09 6.43
CA GLU A 131 -10.85 -11.31 5.76
C GLU A 131 -10.68 -11.93 4.36
N LEU A 132 -9.45 -12.26 3.97
CA LEU A 132 -9.19 -12.97 2.72
C LEU A 132 -9.92 -14.32 2.73
N LEU A 133 -10.66 -14.61 1.67
CA LEU A 133 -11.30 -15.91 1.49
C LEU A 133 -10.25 -16.98 1.23
N ALA A 134 -10.42 -18.16 1.83
CA ALA A 134 -9.49 -19.28 1.67
C ALA A 134 -9.23 -19.66 0.19
N ILE A 135 -10.21 -19.44 -0.70
CA ILE A 135 -10.06 -19.66 -2.15
C ILE A 135 -8.95 -18.81 -2.79
N HIS A 136 -8.68 -17.61 -2.27
CA HIS A 136 -7.67 -16.69 -2.81
C HIS A 136 -6.31 -16.84 -2.11
N PHE A 137 -6.16 -17.78 -1.16
CA PHE A 137 -4.92 -17.95 -0.42
C PHE A 137 -3.69 -18.27 -1.30
N PRO A 138 -3.77 -19.19 -2.30
CA PRO A 138 -2.63 -19.46 -3.18
C PRO A 138 -2.25 -18.24 -4.02
N GLU A 139 -3.24 -17.50 -4.50
CA GLU A 139 -3.07 -16.28 -5.29
C GLU A 139 -2.45 -15.15 -4.44
N ALA A 140 -2.85 -15.05 -3.16
CA ALA A 140 -2.30 -14.11 -2.20
C ALA A 140 -0.81 -14.32 -1.95
N ILE A 141 -0.37 -15.56 -1.78
CA ILE A 141 1.05 -15.92 -1.65
C ILE A 141 1.80 -15.46 -2.90
N HIS A 142 1.33 -15.90 -4.07
CA HIS A 142 1.99 -15.59 -5.33
C HIS A 142 2.11 -14.07 -5.58
N TYR A 143 1.04 -13.32 -5.28
CA TYR A 143 1.04 -11.87 -5.38
C TYR A 143 2.06 -11.23 -4.43
N LEU A 144 2.09 -11.66 -3.16
CA LEU A 144 3.05 -11.17 -2.17
C LEU A 144 4.49 -11.50 -2.56
N GLU A 145 4.75 -12.61 -3.24
CA GLU A 145 6.09 -13.01 -3.68
C GLU A 145 6.57 -12.27 -4.93
N THR A 146 5.68 -12.03 -5.89
CA THR A 146 6.03 -11.49 -7.21
C THR A 146 5.87 -9.98 -7.32
N MET A 147 5.17 -9.31 -6.39
CA MET A 147 4.95 -7.87 -6.53
C MET A 147 6.27 -7.08 -6.54
N GLU A 148 6.36 -6.12 -7.46
CA GLU A 148 7.44 -5.14 -7.51
C GLU A 148 7.22 -4.07 -6.43
N LEU A 149 8.20 -3.91 -5.55
CA LEU A 149 8.18 -2.94 -4.46
C LEU A 149 8.64 -1.59 -5.00
N LYS A 150 7.81 -0.54 -4.84
CA LYS A 150 8.09 0.80 -5.39
C LYS A 150 8.77 1.72 -4.40
N ALA A 151 8.75 1.38 -3.11
CA ALA A 151 9.56 2.06 -2.11
C ALA A 151 11.04 1.89 -2.48
N LYS A 152 11.62 2.93 -3.10
CA LYS A 152 13.07 3.12 -3.18
C LYS A 152 13.61 3.04 -1.75
N THR A 153 14.34 1.98 -1.43
CA THR A 153 15.31 2.03 -0.34
C THR A 153 16.23 3.21 -0.67
N PRO A 154 16.36 4.24 0.18
CA PRO A 154 17.44 5.20 -0.01
C PRO A 154 18.73 4.42 0.20
N VAL A 155 19.35 4.03 -0.91
CA VAL A 155 20.67 3.41 -0.89
C VAL A 155 21.60 4.49 -0.35
N LYS A 156 22.31 4.22 0.74
CA LYS A 156 23.37 5.09 1.34
C LYS A 156 24.47 5.54 0.34
N GLN A 157 24.41 5.07 -0.89
CA GLN A 157 25.28 5.45 -1.99
C GLN A 157 24.96 6.85 -2.53
N ASP A 158 23.70 7.29 -2.50
CA ASP A 158 23.33 8.67 -2.85
C ASP A 158 23.92 9.67 -1.84
N ASP A 159 23.94 9.33 -0.55
CA ASP A 159 24.53 10.19 0.49
C ASP A 159 26.05 10.37 0.30
N LEU A 160 26.77 9.29 -0.03
CA LEU A 160 28.21 9.34 -0.28
C LEU A 160 28.56 10.13 -1.55
N VAL A 161 27.80 9.92 -2.64
CA VAL A 161 28.00 10.66 -3.91
C VAL A 161 27.63 12.14 -3.74
N GLN A 162 26.61 12.45 -2.95
CA GLN A 162 26.22 13.83 -2.67
C GLN A 162 27.23 14.51 -1.74
N MET A 163 27.76 13.82 -0.74
CA MET A 163 28.82 14.33 0.13
C MET A 163 30.11 14.64 -0.66
N ASP A 164 30.49 13.75 -1.58
CA ASP A 164 31.65 13.94 -2.47
C ASP A 164 31.50 15.17 -3.37
N LYS A 165 30.33 15.32 -4.02
CA LYS A 165 30.02 16.51 -4.83
C LYS A 165 30.01 17.80 -4.03
N ASN A 166 29.42 17.79 -2.84
CA ASN A 166 29.38 18.97 -1.97
C ASN A 166 30.79 19.36 -1.51
N TYR A 167 31.61 18.38 -1.14
CA TYR A 167 33.01 18.61 -0.77
C TYR A 167 33.80 19.23 -1.93
N HIS A 168 33.66 18.66 -3.13
CA HIS A 168 34.30 19.18 -4.34
C HIS A 168 33.90 20.63 -4.64
N ASN A 169 32.59 20.94 -4.60
CA ASN A 169 32.08 22.29 -4.83
C ASN A 169 32.57 23.29 -3.78
N ASN A 170 32.62 22.90 -2.51
CA ASN A 170 33.08 23.77 -1.42
C ASN A 170 34.58 24.07 -1.54
N VAL A 171 35.40 23.06 -1.85
CA VAL A 171 36.85 23.23 -2.03
C VAL A 171 37.14 24.06 -3.27
N GLN A 172 36.41 23.85 -4.36
CA GLN A 172 36.48 24.73 -5.52
C GLN A 172 36.10 26.17 -5.15
N GLY A 173 34.96 26.39 -4.49
CA GLY A 173 34.55 27.73 -4.05
C GLY A 173 35.63 28.41 -3.21
N LEU A 174 36.25 27.71 -2.26
CA LEU A 174 37.36 28.23 -1.46
C LEU A 174 38.56 28.61 -2.34
N ALA A 175 38.98 27.72 -3.23
CA ALA A 175 40.10 27.96 -4.14
C ALA A 175 39.86 29.21 -5.01
N TRP A 176 38.62 29.44 -5.44
CA TRP A 176 38.26 30.63 -6.20
C TRP A 176 38.44 31.93 -5.41
N HIS A 177 38.00 31.96 -4.15
CA HIS A 177 38.16 33.12 -3.30
C HIS A 177 39.64 33.40 -3.00
N MET A 178 40.45 32.36 -2.82
CA MET A 178 41.89 32.51 -2.61
C MET A 178 42.60 33.12 -3.83
N LEU A 179 42.23 32.70 -5.06
CA LEU A 179 42.76 33.33 -6.27
C LEU A 179 42.29 34.79 -6.42
N TRP A 180 41.02 35.06 -6.12
CA TRP A 180 40.45 36.40 -6.22
C TRP A 180 41.14 37.39 -5.27
N ILE A 181 41.35 37.00 -4.01
CA ILE A 181 42.03 37.83 -3.00
C ILE A 181 43.51 38.04 -3.37
N ARG A 182 44.18 37.05 -3.96
CA ARG A 182 45.57 37.24 -4.45
C ARG A 182 45.64 38.29 -5.57
N GLU A 183 44.73 38.26 -6.54
CA GLU A 183 44.74 39.24 -7.63
C GLU A 183 44.42 40.65 -7.11
N TRP A 184 43.54 40.77 -6.11
CA TRP A 184 43.35 42.02 -5.38
C TRP A 184 44.63 42.47 -4.67
N TRP A 185 45.29 41.58 -3.93
CA TRP A 185 46.54 41.88 -3.24
C TRP A 185 47.66 42.32 -4.20
N ARG A 186 47.70 41.78 -5.42
CA ARG A 186 48.65 42.23 -6.45
C ARG A 186 48.47 43.70 -6.83
N GLN A 187 47.23 44.21 -6.81
CA GLN A 187 46.93 45.60 -7.16
C GLN A 187 47.04 46.54 -5.96
N PHE A 188 46.63 46.11 -4.77
CA PHE A 188 46.51 46.97 -3.58
C PHE A 188 47.53 46.68 -2.47
N GLY A 189 48.39 45.68 -2.64
CA GLY A 189 49.39 45.30 -1.65
C GLY A 189 50.52 46.32 -1.49
N GLU A 190 50.96 46.97 -2.56
CA GLU A 190 52.03 47.99 -2.50
C GLU A 190 51.67 49.19 -1.60
N PRO A 191 50.48 49.83 -1.76
CA PRO A 191 50.04 50.85 -0.81
C PRO A 191 50.00 50.37 0.66
N LEU A 192 49.58 49.12 0.90
CA LEU A 192 49.51 48.55 2.24
C LEU A 192 50.91 48.28 2.82
N ARG A 193 51.89 47.89 1.98
CA ARG A 193 53.30 47.80 2.38
C ARG A 193 53.87 49.16 2.77
N ALA A 194 53.50 50.22 2.06
CA ALA A 194 53.92 51.57 2.40
C ALA A 194 53.34 52.06 3.74
N LEU A 195 52.14 51.61 4.11
CA LEU A 195 51.51 51.92 5.40
C LEU A 195 52.14 51.15 6.57
N SER A 196 52.31 49.84 6.42
CA SER A 196 52.91 48.98 7.45
C SER A 196 53.60 47.78 6.83
N PRO A 197 54.94 47.80 6.69
CA PRO A 197 55.70 46.71 6.09
C PRO A 197 55.54 45.38 6.84
N ASN A 198 55.51 45.41 8.17
CA ASN A 198 55.39 44.22 9.01
C ASN A 198 54.03 43.53 8.83
N MET A 199 52.94 44.31 8.81
CA MET A 199 51.59 43.78 8.59
C MET A 199 51.46 43.22 7.16
N ALA A 200 51.96 43.96 6.17
CA ALA A 200 51.87 43.51 4.79
C ALA A 200 52.68 42.24 4.54
N SER A 201 53.88 42.11 5.14
CA SER A 201 54.67 40.88 5.06
C SER A 201 53.94 39.69 5.69
N ALA A 202 53.33 39.86 6.86
CA ALA A 202 52.61 38.79 7.54
C ALA A 202 51.42 38.24 6.74
N ILE A 203 50.76 39.09 5.96
CA ILE A 203 49.58 38.70 5.16
C ILE A 203 49.98 38.24 3.75
N ASN A 204 51.09 38.74 3.21
CA ASN A 204 51.55 38.45 1.85
C ASN A 204 51.70 36.95 1.59
N ASP A 205 52.22 36.21 2.56
CA ASP A 205 52.48 34.77 2.43
C ASP A 205 51.15 34.00 2.40
N HIS A 206 50.17 34.37 3.22
CA HIS A 206 48.84 33.76 3.19
C HIS A 206 48.13 33.93 1.85
N PHE A 207 48.25 35.09 1.21
CA PHE A 207 47.65 35.34 -0.11
C PHE A 207 48.43 34.70 -1.25
N THR A 208 49.76 34.62 -1.14
CA THR A 208 50.62 34.03 -2.17
C THR A 208 50.59 32.51 -2.12
N ASP A 209 50.87 31.94 -0.95
CA ASP A 209 50.91 30.49 -0.73
C ASP A 209 49.51 29.89 -0.77
N GLY A 210 48.52 30.57 -0.18
CA GLY A 210 47.13 30.14 -0.22
C GLY A 210 46.57 30.04 -1.64
N ALA A 211 46.97 30.96 -2.52
CA ALA A 211 46.63 30.88 -3.94
C ALA A 211 47.39 29.75 -4.66
N MET A 212 48.65 29.47 -4.27
CA MET A 212 49.41 28.33 -4.78
C MET A 212 48.68 27.01 -4.56
N PHE A 213 48.14 26.80 -3.35
CA PHE A 213 47.32 25.63 -3.04
C PHE A 213 46.01 25.62 -3.82
N ALA A 214 45.36 26.78 -3.98
CA ALA A 214 44.13 26.90 -4.75
C ALA A 214 44.27 26.48 -6.22
N PHE A 215 45.41 26.74 -6.86
CA PHE A 215 45.67 26.30 -8.25
C PHE A 215 45.57 24.78 -8.43
N HIS A 216 45.78 23.97 -7.38
CA HIS A 216 45.70 22.52 -7.47
C HIS A 216 44.25 21.99 -7.55
N PHE A 217 43.28 22.79 -7.13
CA PHE A 217 41.87 22.39 -7.07
C PHE A 217 41.01 22.94 -8.23
N ILE A 218 41.62 23.70 -9.16
CA ILE A 218 40.92 24.36 -10.27
C ILE A 218 41.46 23.86 -11.61
N ASP A 219 40.56 23.51 -12.53
CA ASP A 219 40.92 23.07 -13.87
C ASP A 219 41.63 24.16 -14.69
N LYS A 220 42.63 23.76 -15.48
CA LYS A 220 43.47 24.68 -16.29
C LYS A 220 42.68 25.53 -17.28
N GLU A 221 41.67 24.96 -17.93
CA GLU A 221 40.80 25.72 -18.86
C GLU A 221 39.94 26.75 -18.12
N TYR A 222 39.53 26.43 -16.90
CA TYR A 222 38.73 27.29 -16.07
C TYR A 222 39.57 28.45 -15.52
N LEU A 223 40.81 28.15 -15.13
CA LEU A 223 41.80 29.12 -14.69
C LEU A 223 42.03 30.23 -15.73
N LYS A 224 42.19 29.85 -17.01
CA LYS A 224 42.42 30.81 -18.10
C LYS A 224 41.26 31.80 -18.23
N ARG A 225 40.02 31.30 -18.22
CA ARG A 225 38.81 32.16 -18.26
C ARG A 225 38.72 33.10 -17.06
N GLN A 226 39.14 32.65 -15.87
CA GLN A 226 39.13 33.50 -14.68
C GLN A 226 40.24 34.56 -14.72
N HIS A 227 41.42 34.21 -15.23
CA HIS A 227 42.51 35.17 -15.41
C HIS A 227 42.06 36.34 -16.30
N GLU A 228 41.45 36.03 -17.44
CA GLU A 228 40.85 37.04 -18.33
C GLU A 228 39.79 37.88 -17.60
N ARG A 229 38.97 37.27 -16.74
CA ARG A 229 37.97 38.00 -15.94
C ARG A 229 38.59 38.91 -14.88
N PHE A 230 39.70 38.51 -14.26
CA PHE A 230 40.38 39.30 -13.23
C PHE A 230 41.17 40.47 -13.82
N GLU A 231 41.77 40.31 -14.99
CA GLU A 231 42.49 41.39 -15.68
C GLU A 231 41.59 42.59 -15.98
N TYR A 232 40.32 42.34 -16.32
CA TYR A 232 39.34 43.40 -16.59
C TYR A 232 38.43 43.71 -15.40
N TYR A 233 38.75 43.21 -14.20
CA TYR A 233 37.89 43.40 -13.03
C TYR A 233 38.02 44.82 -12.48
N GLN A 234 36.90 45.53 -12.43
CA GLN A 234 36.85 46.91 -11.95
C GLN A 234 36.60 46.95 -10.44
N TRP A 235 37.70 46.84 -9.67
CA TRP A 235 37.69 46.74 -8.20
C TRP A 235 37.02 47.91 -7.47
N HIS A 236 37.02 49.10 -8.06
CA HIS A 236 36.51 50.31 -7.45
C HIS A 236 35.00 50.52 -7.61
N LEU A 237 34.34 49.70 -8.42
CA LEU A 237 32.91 49.83 -8.65
C LEU A 237 32.08 49.08 -7.61
N SER A 238 30.94 49.67 -7.25
CA SER A 238 29.93 49.01 -6.45
C SER A 238 29.36 47.77 -7.18
N CYS A 239 28.74 46.86 -6.42
CA CYS A 239 28.12 45.67 -7.00
C CYS A 239 27.09 46.02 -8.09
N THR A 240 26.28 47.05 -7.85
CA THR A 240 25.25 47.54 -8.77
C THR A 240 25.84 48.08 -10.07
N GLU A 241 26.91 48.86 -9.98
CA GLU A 241 27.60 49.41 -11.17
C GLU A 241 28.28 48.32 -12.00
N ARG A 242 28.87 47.30 -11.35
CA ARG A 242 29.43 46.14 -12.05
C ARG A 242 28.37 45.34 -12.80
N MET A 243 27.24 45.05 -12.16
CA MET A 243 26.12 44.37 -12.82
C MET A 243 25.60 45.15 -14.03
N ALA A 244 25.51 46.48 -13.93
CA ALA A 244 25.09 47.32 -15.05
C ALA A 244 26.05 47.26 -16.26
N LEU A 245 27.35 47.09 -16.03
CA LEU A 245 28.35 46.94 -17.09
C LEU A 245 28.32 45.55 -17.75
N GLU A 246 28.05 44.50 -16.98
CA GLU A 246 27.89 43.14 -17.53
C GLU A 246 26.62 43.03 -18.40
N TYR A 247 25.53 43.69 -18.02
CA TYR A 247 24.30 43.74 -18.82
C TYR A 247 24.46 44.50 -20.14
N ARG A 248 25.30 45.53 -20.18
CA ARG A 248 25.55 46.33 -21.40
C ARG A 248 26.50 45.62 -22.39
N ARG A 249 27.19 44.54 -21.98
CA ARG A 249 28.13 43.77 -22.80
C ARG A 249 27.51 42.50 -23.43
N LYS A 250 26.26 42.17 -23.13
CA LYS A 250 25.47 41.12 -23.79
C LYS A 250 24.63 41.71 -24.91
#